data_AF-A0A380MXV3-F1
#
_entry.id   AF-A0A380MXV3-F1
#
_cell.length_a   1.000
_cell.length_b   1.000
_cell.length_c   1.000
_cell.angle_alpha   90.00
_cell.angle_beta   90.00
_cell.angle_gamma   90.00
#
_symmetry.space_group_name_H-M   'P 1'
#
loop_
_entity.id
_entity.type
_entity.pdbx_description
1 polymer ?
#
loop_
_entity_poly.entity_id
_entity_poly.type
_entity_poly.pdbx_seq_one_letter_code
_entity_poly.pdbx_strand_id
1 'polypeptide(L)' 'MINSKTTAVRIIPVPNKEVGEMVEFGGLLDSAPIIPVKTGDCSVFVNRGGRISAPVQSLKN' A
#
# COMPACT_ATOMS: atom_id res chain seq x y z
N MET A 1 -3.67 13.04 -6.97
CA MET A 1 -2.22 12.72 -7.05
C MET A 1 -1.43 13.96 -7.34
N ILE A 2 -0.39 14.20 -6.55
CA ILE A 2 0.38 15.44 -6.65
C ILE A 2 1.40 15.41 -7.80
N ASN A 3 2.06 14.26 -8.02
CA ASN A 3 3.17 14.13 -8.97
C ASN A 3 2.77 13.71 -10.40
N SER A 4 1.48 13.72 -10.77
CA SER A 4 1.00 13.27 -12.10
C SER A 4 1.46 11.87 -12.56
N LYS A 5 1.91 11.00 -11.65
CA LYS A 5 2.42 9.65 -11.93
C LYS A 5 1.36 8.61 -11.59
N THR A 6 0.97 7.71 -12.49
CA THR A 6 0.06 6.60 -12.17
C THR A 6 0.61 5.78 -11.00
N THR A 7 -0.19 5.64 -9.94
CA THR A 7 0.13 4.80 -8.78
C THR A 7 -0.89 3.67 -8.66
N ALA A 8 -0.43 2.50 -8.24
CA ALA A 8 -1.25 1.35 -7.92
C ALA A 8 -0.62 0.61 -6.73
N VAL A 9 -1.46 -0.01 -5.91
CA VAL A 9 -1.02 -0.79 -4.75
C VAL A 9 -1.66 -2.18 -4.85
N ARG A 10 -0.86 -3.22 -4.62
CA ARG A 10 -1.31 -4.60 -4.46
C ARG A 10 -0.94 -5.06 -3.05
N ILE A 11 -1.92 -5.51 -2.28
CA ILE A 11 -1.73 -6.07 -0.95
C ILE A 11 -2.04 -7.56 -1.04
N ILE A 12 -1.14 -8.40 -0.55
CA ILE A 12 -1.29 -9.86 -0.57
C ILE A 12 -1.20 -10.37 0.88
N PRO A 13 -2.32 -10.72 1.52
CA PRO A 13 -2.28 -11.40 2.80
C PRO A 13 -1.82 -12.85 2.61
N VAL A 14 -0.89 -13.30 3.44
CA VAL A 14 -0.39 -14.67 3.42
C VAL A 14 -0.71 -15.31 4.78
N PRO A 15 -1.84 -16.03 4.91
CA PRO A 15 -2.23 -16.65 6.17
C PRO A 15 -1.19 -17.67 6.64
N ASN A 16 -1.07 -17.82 7.96
CA ASN A 16 -0.18 -18.80 8.61
C ASN A 16 1.32 -18.60 8.29
N LYS A 17 1.73 -17.38 7.94
CA LYS A 17 3.12 -16.99 7.75
C LYS A 17 3.48 -15.79 8.61
N GLU A 18 4.77 -15.67 8.93
CA GLU A 18 5.30 -14.62 9.81
C GLU A 18 6.16 -13.59 9.05
N VAL A 19 6.39 -12.44 9.70
CA VAL A 19 7.25 -11.37 9.17
C VAL A 19 8.66 -11.91 8.94
N GLY A 20 9.23 -11.60 7.78
CA GLY A 20 10.56 -12.06 7.36
C GLY A 20 10.56 -13.39 6.60
N GLU A 21 9.46 -14.15 6.61
CA GLU A 21 9.34 -15.33 5.76
C GLU A 21 9.17 -14.95 4.29
N MET A 22 9.60 -15.83 3.40
CA MET A 22 9.41 -15.70 1.96
C MET A 22 8.08 -16.33 1.52
N VAL A 23 7.36 -15.65 0.64
CA VAL A 23 6.23 -16.23 -0.10
C VAL A 23 6.61 -16.38 -1.56
N GLU A 24 6.39 -17.57 -2.11
CA GLU A 24 6.57 -17.86 -3.54
C GLU A 24 5.20 -17.89 -4.21
N PHE A 25 5.00 -17.03 -5.21
CA PHE A 25 3.78 -16.99 -6.00
C PHE A 25 3.90 -17.78 -7.31
N GLY A 26 5.13 -18.21 -7.64
CA GLY A 26 5.45 -18.92 -8.88
C GLY A 26 5.34 -18.05 -10.14
N GLY A 27 5.88 -18.58 -11.24
CA GLY A 27 5.70 -18.01 -12.59
C GLY A 27 6.00 -16.51 -12.69
N LEU A 28 4.98 -15.73 -13.07
CA LEU A 28 5.07 -14.30 -13.39
C LEU A 28 5.26 -13.38 -12.15
N LEU A 29 4.89 -13.85 -10.96
CA LEU A 29 4.80 -13.00 -9.76
C LEU A 29 5.98 -13.18 -8.79
N ASP A 30 6.90 -14.10 -9.12
CA ASP A 30 8.13 -14.36 -8.37
C ASP A 30 7.87 -14.59 -6.87
N SER A 31 8.82 -14.20 -6.02
CA SER A 31 8.81 -14.34 -4.58
C SER A 31 9.02 -12.99 -3.90
N ALA A 32 8.46 -12.83 -2.70
CA ALA A 32 8.63 -11.62 -1.91
C ALA A 32 8.74 -11.95 -0.41
N PRO A 33 9.50 -11.17 0.37
CA PRO A 33 9.50 -11.28 1.83
C PRO A 33 8.24 -10.64 2.41
N ILE A 34 7.74 -11.22 3.50
CA ILE A 34 6.64 -10.65 4.27
C ILE A 34 7.18 -9.48 5.11
N ILE A 35 6.65 -8.29 4.86
CA ILE A 35 7.04 -7.06 5.57
C ILE A 35 6.16 -6.81 6.80
N PRO A 36 6.69 -6.20 7.87
CA PRO A 36 5.87 -5.82 9.01
C PRO A 36 4.86 -4.73 8.64
N VAL A 37 3.67 -4.81 9.22
CA VAL A 37 2.64 -3.77 9.11
C VAL A 37 2.72 -2.86 10.33
N LYS A 38 2.59 -1.54 10.13
CA LYS A 38 2.55 -0.57 11.23
C LYS A 38 1.32 -0.83 12.11
N THR A 39 1.50 -0.88 13.43
CA THR A 39 0.44 -1.17 14.41
C THR A 39 -0.41 0.03 14.81
N GLY A 40 -0.08 1.23 14.32
CA GLY A 40 -0.85 2.44 14.63
C GLY A 40 -2.23 2.43 13.99
N ASP A 41 -3.25 2.81 14.76
CA ASP A 41 -4.62 2.90 14.27
C ASP A 41 -4.81 4.09 13.31
N CYS A 42 -5.50 3.82 12.21
CA CYS A 42 -5.89 4.82 11.21
C CYS A 42 -7.42 4.87 11.00
N SER A 43 -8.20 4.20 11.86
CA SER A 43 -9.66 4.10 11.74
C SER A 43 -10.35 5.47 11.63
N VAL A 44 -9.93 6.44 12.45
CA VAL A 44 -10.45 7.83 12.42
C VAL A 44 -10.25 8.49 11.06
N PHE A 45 -9.11 8.26 10.42
CA PHE A 45 -8.81 8.84 9.11
C PHE A 45 -9.60 8.14 8.00
N VAL A 46 -9.62 6.81 8.00
CA VAL A 46 -10.34 6.00 6.98
C VAL A 46 -11.84 6.26 7.04
N ASN A 47 -12.41 6.35 8.25
CA ASN A 47 -13.85 6.54 8.45
C ASN A 47 -14.31 7.99 8.30
N ARG A 48 -13.40 8.96 8.11
CA ARG A 48 -13.76 10.38 7.90
C ARG A 48 -14.67 10.58 6.69
N GLY A 49 -14.47 9.79 5.63
CA GLY A 49 -15.18 9.94 4.36
C GLY A 49 -14.91 11.27 3.65
N GLY A 50 -15.73 11.58 2.63
CA GLY A 50 -15.64 12.82 1.85
C GLY A 50 -14.76 12.71 0.60
N ARG A 51 -14.25 13.86 0.13
CA ARG A 51 -13.38 13.96 -1.06
C ARG A 51 -12.08 14.65 -0.69
N ILE A 52 -10.96 14.08 -1.14
CA ILE A 52 -9.66 14.76 -1.12
C ILE A 52 -9.71 15.84 -2.20
N SER A 53 -9.44 17.10 -1.82
CA SER A 53 -9.47 18.24 -2.74
C SER A 53 -8.42 18.11 -3.85
N ALA A 54 -8.63 18.86 -4.93
CA ALA A 54 -7.69 18.88 -6.04
C ALA A 54 -6.28 19.32 -5.56
N PRO A 55 -5.21 18.64 -6.00
CA PRO A 55 -3.86 19.02 -5.63
C PRO A 55 -3.44 20.34 -6.30
N VAL A 56 -2.61 21.11 -5.60
CA VAL A 56 -2.00 22.33 -6.14
C VAL A 56 -1.05 21.96 -7.28
N GLN A 57 -1.30 22.52 -8.47
CA GLN A 57 -0.58 22.14 -9.69
C GLN A 57 0.90 22.57 -9.71
N SER A 58 1.28 23.59 -8.92
CA SER A 58 2.67 24.05 -8.82
C SER A 58 3.57 23.14 -7.97
N LEU A 59 3.00 22.20 -7.20
CA LEU A 59 3.74 21.26 -6.36
C LEU A 59 3.97 19.92 -7.10
N LYS A 60 4.55 19.97 -8.29
CA LYS A 60 4.92 18.76 -9.05
C LYS A 60 6.44 18.59 -8.99
N ASN A 61 6.89 17.34 -8.88
CA ASN A 61 8.28 16.93 -9.11
C ASN A 61 8.45 16.34 -10.50
#